data_AF-A0AAD5K208-F1
#
_entry.id   AF-A0AAD5K208-F1
#
_cell.length_a   1.000
_cell.length_b   1.000
_cell.length_c   1.000
_cell.angle_alpha   90.00
_cell.angle_beta   90.00
_cell.angle_gamma   90.00
#
_symmetry.space_group_name_H-M   'P 1'
#
loop_
_entity.id
_entity.type
_entity.pdbx_description
1 polymer ?
#
loop_
_entity_poly.entity_id
_entity_poly.type
_entity_poly.pdbx_seq_one_letter_code
_entity_poly.pdbx_strand_id
1 'polypeptide(L)'
;MDDESMLRTRLEVDDRMVRSLQKKISGWLMTLPTESVEASQNGYESLLLTLSTYQTSIERYPLLTNANSMDIEKYGHMVDQTVDAVGSTAQQISSLKDELKEAQKVRDNKLEYDKVAREIMKLETRDSYNQSIRDLQADIEMLKREKTNKEQAFESRKRNFGELINTVKELQRTVEEERARGNEMQKKLMDMDREYESSDDEASVNSDSRQGTPEHQRETNGGSHRFQERNNDDDDGDEEGMVPDEDVVVNGVH
;
A
#
# COMPACT_ATOMS: atom_id res chain seq x y z
N MET A 1 37.53 52.24 36.24
CA MET A 1 38.94 52.02 35.89
C MET A 1 39.08 50.52 35.85
N ASP A 2 39.12 50.00 34.64
CA ASP A 2 38.74 48.64 34.28
C ASP A 2 39.85 47.66 34.69
N ASP A 3 39.53 46.63 35.47
CA ASP A 3 40.55 45.68 35.96
C ASP A 3 41.31 45.02 34.81
N GLU A 4 40.66 44.85 33.66
CA GLU A 4 41.28 44.37 32.42
C GLU A 4 42.31 45.36 31.86
N SER A 5 42.03 46.67 31.91
CA SER A 5 43.00 47.71 31.52
C SER A 5 44.21 47.76 32.46
N MET A 6 44.00 47.53 33.76
CA MET A 6 45.06 47.48 34.76
C MET A 6 45.91 46.20 34.59
N LEU A 7 45.27 45.07 34.27
CA LEU A 7 45.93 43.80 34.01
C LEU A 7 46.75 43.85 32.72
N ARG A 8 46.21 44.42 31.63
CA ARG A 8 46.95 44.68 30.39
C ARG A 8 48.18 45.54 30.62
N THR A 9 48.02 46.68 31.31
CA THR A 9 49.14 47.59 31.61
C THR A 9 50.22 46.89 32.45
N ARG A 10 49.84 46.01 33.38
CA ARG A 10 50.79 45.22 34.20
C ARG A 10 51.44 44.06 33.44
N LEU A 11 50.77 43.51 32.44
CA LEU A 11 51.29 42.42 31.61
C LEU A 11 52.20 42.95 30.49
N GLU A 12 51.90 44.14 29.97
CA GLU A 12 52.65 44.83 28.92
C GLU A 12 54.00 45.38 29.41
N VAL A 13 54.08 45.78 30.68
CA VAL A 13 55.29 46.38 31.24
C VAL A 13 55.98 45.40 32.19
N ASP A 14 56.94 44.63 31.66
CA ASP A 14 57.89 43.86 32.48
C ASP A 14 58.92 44.78 33.15
N ASP A 15 58.41 45.65 34.02
CA ASP A 15 59.21 46.54 34.86
C ASP A 15 60.09 45.76 35.86
N ARG A 16 59.88 44.45 36.05
CA ARG A 16 60.66 43.67 37.03
C ARG A 16 62.12 43.60 36.62
N MET A 17 62.37 43.39 35.33
CA MET A 17 63.72 43.38 34.74
C MET A 17 64.40 44.74 34.91
N VAL A 18 63.67 45.84 34.64
CA VAL A 18 64.17 47.22 34.79
C VAL A 18 64.46 47.55 36.25
N ARG A 19 63.54 47.23 37.17
CA ARG A 19 63.73 47.43 38.62
C ARG A 19 64.89 46.58 39.16
N SER A 20 65.10 45.39 38.62
CA SER A 20 66.25 44.53 38.96
C SER A 20 67.57 45.14 38.48
N LEU A 21 67.61 45.62 37.23
CA LEU A 21 68.76 46.31 36.66
C LEU A 21 69.12 47.56 37.47
N GLN A 22 68.12 48.39 37.81
CA GLN A 22 68.30 49.57 38.65
C GLN A 22 68.91 49.21 40.02
N LYS A 23 68.39 48.18 40.69
CA LYS A 23 68.93 47.73 41.99
C LYS A 23 70.38 47.24 41.86
N LYS A 24 70.71 46.48 40.81
CA LYS A 24 72.08 46.00 40.56
C LYS A 24 73.05 47.15 40.29
N ILE A 25 72.64 48.13 39.48
CA ILE A 25 73.45 49.33 39.19
C ILE A 25 73.68 50.13 40.47
N SER A 26 72.62 50.46 41.21
CA SER A 26 72.74 51.20 42.46
C SER A 26 73.57 50.46 43.51
N GLY A 27 73.44 49.13 43.60
CA GLY A 27 74.24 48.31 44.50
C GLY A 27 75.73 48.34 44.14
N TRP A 28 76.06 48.13 42.86
CA TRP A 28 77.44 48.18 42.38
C TRP A 28 78.09 49.55 42.55
N LEU A 29 77.35 50.63 42.31
CA LEU A 29 77.84 52.00 42.53
C LEU A 29 78.14 52.29 44.01
N MET A 30 77.41 51.68 44.95
CA MET A 30 77.63 51.85 46.39
C MET A 30 78.83 51.04 46.90
N THR A 31 79.18 49.93 46.27
CA THR A 31 80.33 49.10 46.68
C THR A 31 81.63 49.54 46.01
N LEU A 32 81.57 50.29 44.91
CA LEU A 32 82.71 50.81 44.14
C LEU A 32 83.81 51.52 44.97
N PRO A 33 83.49 52.35 45.98
CA PRO A 33 84.52 53.02 46.78
C PRO A 33 85.24 52.13 47.81
N THR A 34 84.70 50.93 48.07
CA THR A 34 85.09 50.10 49.23
C THR A 34 85.65 48.73 48.84
N GLU A 35 85.35 48.25 47.64
CA GLU A 35 85.75 46.93 47.16
C GLU A 35 87.08 46.93 46.38
N SER A 36 87.68 45.74 46.27
CA SER A 36 88.85 45.51 45.39
C SER A 36 88.49 45.73 43.92
N VAL A 37 89.50 46.08 43.12
CA VAL A 37 89.37 46.29 41.66
C VAL A 37 88.81 45.04 40.97
N GLU A 38 89.22 43.84 41.37
CA GLU A 38 88.72 42.57 40.81
C GLU A 38 87.24 42.33 41.10
N ALA A 39 86.77 42.64 42.32
CA ALA A 39 85.36 42.52 42.69
C ALA A 39 84.49 43.52 41.94
N SER A 40 85.00 44.75 41.77
CA SER A 40 84.34 45.79 40.98
C SER A 40 84.22 45.39 39.50
N GLN A 41 85.25 44.76 38.93
CA GLN A 41 85.23 44.25 37.55
C GLN A 41 84.21 43.11 37.37
N ASN A 42 84.16 42.15 38.29
CA ASN A 42 83.16 41.07 38.26
C ASN A 42 81.72 41.61 38.37
N GLY A 43 81.51 42.66 39.17
CA GLY A 43 80.22 43.35 39.26
C GLY A 43 79.81 44.03 37.95
N TYR A 44 80.77 44.63 37.24
CA TYR A 44 80.56 45.23 35.92
C TYR A 44 80.18 44.20 34.85
N GLU A 45 80.88 43.05 34.80
CA GLU A 45 80.56 41.97 33.86
C GLU A 45 79.16 41.38 34.12
N SER A 46 78.79 41.20 35.39
CA SER A 46 77.43 40.76 35.79
C SER A 46 76.34 41.77 35.40
N LEU A 47 76.65 43.07 35.48
CA LEU A 47 75.77 44.13 35.02
C LEU A 47 75.58 44.08 33.50
N LEU A 48 76.67 43.91 32.75
CA LEU A 48 76.65 43.81 31.29
C LEU A 48 75.82 42.60 30.83
N LEU A 49 75.99 41.45 31.49
CA LEU A 49 75.18 40.26 31.21
C LEU A 49 73.69 40.54 31.46
N THR A 50 73.35 41.18 32.57
CA THR A 50 71.95 41.52 32.88
C THR A 50 71.36 42.48 31.84
N LEU A 51 72.14 43.47 31.39
CA LEU A 51 71.74 44.39 30.33
C LEU A 51 71.51 43.67 29.00
N SER A 52 72.40 42.75 28.63
CA SER A 52 72.27 41.93 27.42
C SER A 52 71.00 41.06 27.47
N THR A 53 70.71 40.41 28.60
CA THR A 53 69.48 39.63 28.75
C THR A 53 68.21 40.49 28.66
N TYR A 54 68.26 41.72 29.17
CA TYR A 54 67.15 42.66 29.07
C TYR A 54 66.94 43.13 27.62
N GLN A 55 68.03 43.42 26.90
CA GLN A 55 67.98 43.76 25.48
C GLN A 55 67.31 42.64 24.66
N THR A 56 67.74 41.39 24.82
CA THR A 56 67.10 40.25 24.12
C THR A 56 65.62 40.10 24.48
N SER A 57 65.22 40.39 25.72
CA SER A 57 63.81 40.36 26.14
C SER A 57 62.97 41.42 25.41
N ILE A 58 63.50 42.64 25.27
CA ILE A 58 62.84 43.72 24.51
C ILE A 58 62.71 43.35 23.03
N GLU A 59 63.77 42.82 22.43
CA GLU A 59 63.79 42.41 21.01
C GLU A 59 62.77 41.30 20.71
N ARG A 60 62.45 40.45 21.70
CA ARG A 60 61.44 39.41 21.57
C ARG A 60 60.01 39.94 21.51
N TYR A 61 59.71 41.06 22.17
CA TYR A 61 58.34 41.60 22.26
C TYR A 61 57.70 41.88 20.90
N PRO A 62 58.30 42.65 19.97
CA PRO A 62 57.69 42.90 18.66
C PRO A 62 57.50 41.63 17.83
N LEU A 63 58.39 40.63 17.98
CA LEU A 63 58.24 39.33 17.31
C LEU A 63 57.02 38.57 17.83
N LEU A 64 56.82 38.58 19.16
CA LEU A 64 55.66 37.94 19.78
C LEU A 64 54.36 38.66 19.40
N THR A 65 54.35 39.99 19.40
CA THR A 65 53.18 40.77 18.96
C THR A 65 52.84 40.49 17.51
N ASN A 66 53.85 40.39 16.63
CA ASN A 66 53.64 40.03 15.23
C ASN A 66 53.06 38.62 15.08
N ALA A 67 53.66 37.62 15.74
CA ALA A 67 53.18 36.24 15.72
C ALA A 67 51.73 36.13 16.24
N ASN A 68 51.42 36.78 17.36
CA ASN A 68 50.06 36.82 17.91
C ASN A 68 49.07 37.47 16.94
N SER A 69 49.48 38.52 16.23
CA SER A 69 48.62 39.19 15.24
C SER A 69 48.30 38.27 14.07
N MET A 70 49.31 37.52 13.57
CA MET A 70 49.12 36.51 12.53
C MET A 70 48.22 35.36 13.00
N ASP A 71 48.40 34.91 14.24
CA ASP A 71 47.58 33.84 14.81
C ASP A 71 46.11 34.27 14.94
N ILE A 72 45.86 35.52 15.38
CA ILE A 72 44.49 36.08 15.45
C ILE A 72 43.84 36.10 14.06
N GLU A 73 44.55 36.57 13.03
CA GLU A 73 44.04 36.58 11.65
C GLU A 73 43.72 35.16 11.17
N LYS A 74 44.61 34.21 11.42
CA LYS A 74 44.41 32.80 11.07
C LYS A 74 43.21 32.18 11.78
N TYR A 75 43.03 32.45 13.07
CA TYR A 75 41.86 31.99 13.80
C TYR A 75 40.58 32.64 13.28
N GLY A 76 40.61 33.91 12.89
CA GLY A 76 39.50 34.57 12.20
C GLY A 76 39.09 33.82 10.93
N HIS A 77 40.05 33.53 10.06
CA HIS A 77 39.79 32.75 8.84
C HIS A 77 39.25 31.34 9.12
N MET A 78 39.75 30.65 10.15
CA MET A 78 39.23 29.34 10.53
C MET A 78 37.77 29.41 11.01
N VAL A 79 37.40 30.47 11.74
CA VAL A 79 36.02 30.69 12.18
C VAL A 79 35.12 30.91 10.97
N ASP A 80 35.52 31.78 10.03
CA ASP A 80 34.74 32.04 8.82
C ASP A 80 34.54 30.76 7.99
N GLN A 81 35.61 29.99 7.77
CA GLN A 81 35.54 28.69 7.09
C GLN A 81 34.59 27.70 7.79
N THR A 82 34.59 27.70 9.12
CA THR A 82 33.70 26.83 9.90
C THR A 82 32.24 27.26 9.74
N VAL A 83 31.96 28.57 9.75
CA VAL A 83 30.62 29.11 9.53
C VAL A 83 30.11 28.74 8.14
N ASP A 84 30.94 28.89 7.11
CA ASP A 84 30.59 28.52 5.73
C ASP A 84 30.32 27.00 5.61
N ALA A 85 31.17 26.17 6.23
CA ALA A 85 31.00 24.72 6.24
C ALA A 85 29.69 24.29 6.95
N VAL A 86 29.36 24.93 8.07
CA VAL A 86 28.10 24.70 8.79
C VAL A 86 26.90 25.11 7.93
N GLY A 87 26.96 26.28 7.28
CA GLY A 87 25.92 26.76 6.36
C GLY A 87 25.69 25.80 5.19
N SER A 88 26.77 25.36 4.53
CA SER A 88 26.72 24.38 3.44
C SER A 88 26.14 23.04 3.90
N THR A 89 26.54 22.56 5.08
CA THR A 89 26.03 21.30 5.64
C THR A 89 24.54 21.40 5.95
N ALA A 90 24.08 22.53 6.52
CA ALA A 90 22.67 22.77 6.78
C ALA A 90 21.83 22.77 5.49
N GLN A 91 22.35 23.37 4.41
CA GLN A 91 21.70 23.36 3.11
C GLN A 91 21.63 21.94 2.51
N GLN A 92 22.71 21.16 2.62
CA GLN A 92 22.72 19.75 2.19
C GLN A 92 21.69 18.91 2.97
N ILE A 93 21.59 19.11 4.30
CA ILE A 93 20.59 18.45 5.12
C ILE A 93 19.17 18.81 4.66
N SER A 94 18.93 20.08 4.30
CA SER A 94 17.62 20.48 3.76
C SER A 94 17.30 19.78 2.44
N SER A 95 18.26 19.72 1.50
CA SER A 95 18.09 19.01 0.22
C SER A 95 17.78 17.53 0.44
N LEU A 96 18.55 16.86 1.30
CA LEU A 96 18.38 15.44 1.60
C LEU A 96 17.03 15.15 2.27
N LYS A 97 16.50 16.08 3.08
CA LYS A 97 15.16 15.96 3.66
C LYS A 97 14.07 16.03 2.60
N ASP A 98 14.22 16.88 1.60
CA ASP A 98 13.23 17.00 0.53
C ASP A 98 13.31 15.79 -0.43
N GLU A 99 14.52 15.33 -0.76
CA GLU A 99 14.73 14.08 -1.50
C GLU A 99 14.12 12.88 -0.77
N LEU A 100 14.27 12.81 0.56
CA LEU A 100 13.67 11.75 1.37
C LEU A 100 12.15 11.75 1.27
N LYS A 101 11.50 12.92 1.35
CA LYS A 101 10.04 13.04 1.20
C LYS A 101 9.58 12.60 -0.18
N GLU A 102 10.32 12.96 -1.22
CA GLU A 102 10.00 12.53 -2.59
C GLU A 102 10.15 11.01 -2.73
N ALA A 103 11.23 10.43 -2.20
CA ALA A 103 11.44 8.99 -2.20
C ALA A 103 10.34 8.24 -1.42
N GLN A 104 9.90 8.76 -0.27
CA GLN A 104 8.78 8.22 0.49
C GLN A 104 7.49 8.23 -0.33
N LYS A 105 7.17 9.35 -0.99
CA LYS A 105 6.00 9.45 -1.87
C LYS A 105 6.03 8.43 -3.01
N VAL A 106 7.20 8.22 -3.62
CA VAL A 106 7.37 7.20 -4.67
C VAL A 106 7.16 5.79 -4.11
N ARG A 107 7.68 5.50 -2.91
CA ARG A 107 7.45 4.23 -2.23
C ARG A 107 5.96 4.00 -1.95
N ASP A 108 5.27 4.99 -1.42
CA ASP A 108 3.85 4.85 -1.08
C ASP A 108 2.99 4.63 -2.33
N ASN A 109 3.25 5.40 -3.40
CA ASN A 109 2.62 5.16 -4.70
C ASN A 109 2.88 3.74 -5.21
N LYS A 110 4.12 3.24 -5.09
CA LYS A 110 4.47 1.87 -5.49
C LYS A 110 3.68 0.84 -4.68
N LEU A 111 3.57 1.02 -3.36
CA LEU A 111 2.79 0.12 -2.51
C LEU A 111 1.29 0.12 -2.86
N GLU A 112 0.73 1.29 -3.19
CA GLU A 112 -0.65 1.40 -3.69
C GLU A 112 -0.82 0.65 -5.03
N TYR A 113 0.11 0.83 -5.97
CA TYR A 113 0.10 0.08 -7.23
C TYR A 113 0.24 -1.42 -7.01
N ASP A 114 1.14 -1.85 -6.12
CA ASP A 114 1.34 -3.27 -5.81
C ASP A 114 0.11 -3.89 -5.13
N LYS A 115 -0.63 -3.12 -4.32
CA LYS A 115 -1.91 -3.55 -3.73
C LYS A 115 -2.96 -3.76 -4.82
N VAL A 116 -3.14 -2.78 -5.70
CA VAL A 116 -4.11 -2.87 -6.82
C VAL A 116 -3.71 -3.98 -7.78
N ALA A 117 -2.43 -4.13 -8.10
CA ALA A 117 -1.93 -5.20 -8.96
C ALA A 117 -2.21 -6.59 -8.38
N ARG A 118 -1.99 -6.79 -7.07
CA ARG A 118 -2.35 -8.04 -6.38
C ARG A 118 -3.85 -8.34 -6.46
N GLU A 119 -4.71 -7.33 -6.33
CA GLU A 119 -6.16 -7.49 -6.47
C GLU A 119 -6.55 -7.85 -7.91
N ILE A 120 -5.95 -7.20 -8.91
CA ILE A 120 -6.15 -7.50 -10.32
C ILE A 120 -5.67 -8.92 -10.66
N MET A 121 -4.55 -9.37 -10.10
CA MET A 121 -4.01 -10.72 -10.33
C MET A 121 -4.91 -11.84 -9.79
N LYS A 122 -5.84 -11.55 -8.86
CA LYS A 122 -6.84 -12.53 -8.41
C LYS A 122 -7.95 -12.76 -9.45
N LEU A 123 -8.15 -11.80 -10.36
CA LEU A 123 -9.14 -11.91 -11.43
C LEU A 123 -8.57 -12.73 -12.59
N GLU A 124 -9.45 -13.43 -13.32
CA GLU A 124 -9.02 -14.13 -14.53
C GLU A 124 -8.50 -13.14 -15.58
N THR A 125 -7.66 -13.65 -16.48
CA THR A 125 -7.12 -12.82 -17.55
C THR A 125 -8.25 -12.28 -18.43
N ARG A 126 -8.04 -11.08 -18.97
CA ARG A 126 -9.01 -10.45 -19.87
C ARG A 126 -9.35 -11.34 -21.08
N ASP A 127 -8.39 -12.14 -21.54
CA ASP A 127 -8.59 -13.10 -22.62
C ASP A 127 -9.49 -14.27 -22.22
N SER A 128 -9.39 -14.76 -20.96
CA SER A 128 -10.31 -15.77 -20.42
C SER A 128 -11.76 -15.26 -20.41
N TYR A 129 -11.97 -14.03 -19.92
CA TYR A 129 -13.31 -13.41 -19.95
C TYR A 129 -13.82 -13.22 -21.38
N ASN A 130 -12.97 -12.78 -22.31
CA ASN A 130 -13.36 -12.64 -23.72
C ASN A 130 -13.74 -14.00 -24.33
N GLN A 131 -13.02 -15.07 -23.98
CA GLN A 131 -13.36 -16.41 -24.46
C GLN A 131 -14.68 -16.90 -23.88
N SER A 132 -14.87 -16.79 -22.56
CA SER A 132 -16.14 -17.11 -21.91
C SER A 132 -17.32 -16.32 -22.49
N ILE A 133 -17.13 -15.04 -22.83
CA ILE A 133 -18.15 -14.22 -23.50
C ILE A 133 -18.48 -14.79 -24.88
N ARG A 134 -17.48 -15.18 -25.68
CA ARG A 134 -17.70 -15.79 -27.01
C ARG A 134 -18.44 -17.12 -26.89
N ASP A 135 -18.05 -17.95 -25.94
CA ASP A 135 -18.67 -19.26 -25.73
C ASP A 135 -20.13 -19.10 -25.31
N LEU A 136 -20.41 -18.21 -24.35
CA LEU A 136 -21.79 -17.87 -23.95
C LEU A 136 -22.61 -17.27 -25.10
N GLN A 137 -22.01 -16.46 -25.96
CA GLN A 137 -22.68 -15.92 -27.14
C GLN A 137 -23.04 -17.02 -28.15
N ALA A 138 -22.14 -17.98 -28.37
CA ALA A 138 -22.38 -19.14 -29.22
C ALA A 138 -23.50 -20.02 -28.64
N ASP A 139 -23.51 -20.25 -27.33
CA ASP A 139 -24.56 -21.01 -26.64
C ASP A 139 -25.92 -20.31 -26.74
N ILE A 140 -25.97 -18.99 -26.57
CA ILE A 140 -27.20 -18.20 -26.75
C ILE A 140 -27.72 -18.35 -28.18
N GLU A 141 -26.84 -18.30 -29.18
CA GLU A 141 -27.24 -18.46 -30.57
C GLU A 141 -27.76 -19.88 -30.85
N MET A 142 -27.12 -20.89 -30.29
CA MET A 142 -27.55 -22.29 -30.36
C MET A 142 -28.93 -22.48 -29.74
N LEU A 143 -29.15 -21.98 -28.52
CA LEU A 143 -30.44 -22.04 -27.82
C LEU A 143 -31.54 -21.29 -28.55
N LYS A 144 -31.23 -20.15 -29.19
CA LYS A 144 -32.18 -19.44 -30.05
C LYS A 144 -32.60 -20.30 -31.24
N ARG A 145 -31.65 -20.96 -31.91
CA ARG A 145 -31.95 -21.86 -33.03
C ARG A 145 -32.79 -23.06 -32.56
N GLU A 146 -32.43 -23.67 -31.43
CA GLU A 146 -33.22 -24.77 -30.88
C GLU A 146 -34.63 -24.33 -30.54
N LYS A 147 -34.79 -23.18 -29.86
CA LYS A 147 -36.11 -22.60 -29.60
C LYS A 147 -36.91 -22.44 -30.87
N THR A 148 -36.34 -21.83 -31.92
CA THR A 148 -37.05 -21.67 -33.20
C THR A 148 -37.45 -23.00 -33.83
N ASN A 149 -36.60 -24.02 -33.75
CA ASN A 149 -36.91 -25.35 -34.27
C ASN A 149 -38.04 -26.02 -33.48
N LYS A 150 -38.04 -25.91 -32.15
CA LYS A 150 -39.11 -26.43 -31.28
C LYS A 150 -40.42 -25.70 -31.54
N GLU A 151 -40.39 -24.39 -31.73
CA GLU A 151 -41.55 -23.56 -32.06
C GLU A 151 -42.16 -23.99 -33.42
N GLN A 152 -41.33 -24.20 -34.44
CA GLN A 152 -41.76 -24.71 -35.75
C GLN A 152 -42.35 -26.12 -35.66
N ALA A 153 -41.71 -27.02 -34.91
CA ALA A 153 -42.21 -28.37 -34.68
C ALA A 153 -43.55 -28.37 -33.92
N PHE A 154 -43.68 -27.48 -32.93
CA PHE A 154 -44.92 -27.28 -32.19
C PHE A 154 -46.05 -26.79 -33.09
N GLU A 155 -45.80 -25.76 -33.92
CA GLU A 155 -46.83 -25.27 -34.83
C GLU A 155 -47.20 -26.28 -35.92
N SER A 156 -46.23 -27.05 -36.41
CA SER A 156 -46.52 -28.18 -37.32
C SER A 156 -47.40 -29.22 -36.65
N ARG A 157 -47.13 -29.58 -35.38
CA ARG A 157 -47.96 -30.53 -34.64
C ARG A 157 -49.34 -29.96 -34.33
N LYS A 158 -49.46 -28.67 -34.01
CA LYS A 158 -50.73 -27.98 -33.82
C LYS A 158 -51.56 -27.97 -35.10
N ARG A 159 -50.93 -27.77 -36.27
CA ARG A 159 -51.57 -27.91 -37.57
C ARG A 159 -52.09 -29.33 -37.82
N ASN A 160 -51.24 -30.33 -37.63
CA ASN A 160 -51.62 -31.75 -37.78
C ASN A 160 -52.75 -32.15 -36.82
N PHE A 161 -52.74 -31.66 -35.59
CA PHE A 161 -53.79 -31.92 -34.61
C PHE A 161 -55.10 -31.22 -35.01
N GLY A 162 -55.03 -30.00 -35.54
CA GLY A 162 -56.18 -29.31 -36.14
C GLY A 162 -56.79 -30.09 -37.30
N GLU A 163 -55.95 -30.63 -38.19
CA GLU A 163 -56.39 -31.52 -39.27
C GLU A 163 -57.04 -32.79 -38.72
N LEU A 164 -56.45 -33.43 -37.71
CA LEU A 164 -57.01 -34.61 -37.06
C LEU A 164 -58.37 -34.32 -36.40
N ILE A 165 -58.51 -33.20 -35.69
CA ILE A 165 -59.80 -32.76 -35.14
C ILE A 165 -60.84 -32.59 -36.26
N ASN A 166 -60.45 -32.00 -37.40
CA ASN A 166 -61.36 -31.87 -38.53
C ASN A 166 -61.78 -33.23 -39.10
N THR A 167 -60.85 -34.18 -39.24
CA THR A 167 -61.19 -35.56 -39.67
C THR A 167 -62.09 -36.28 -38.66
N VAL A 168 -61.87 -36.10 -37.35
CA VAL A 168 -62.73 -36.65 -36.30
C VAL A 168 -64.13 -36.03 -36.35
N LYS A 169 -64.23 -34.71 -36.54
CA LYS A 169 -65.52 -34.04 -36.73
C LYS A 169 -66.23 -34.52 -38.00
N GLU A 170 -65.49 -34.79 -39.07
CA GLU A 170 -66.06 -35.33 -40.31
C GLU A 170 -66.53 -36.78 -40.13
N LEU A 171 -65.78 -37.62 -39.42
CA LEU A 171 -66.22 -38.96 -39.03
C LEU A 171 -67.43 -38.91 -38.11
N GLN A 172 -67.45 -38.02 -37.11
CA GLN A 172 -68.63 -37.79 -36.25
C GLN A 172 -69.84 -37.38 -37.09
N ARG A 173 -69.67 -36.45 -38.03
CA ARG A 173 -70.74 -36.07 -38.98
C ARG A 173 -71.18 -37.28 -39.80
N THR A 174 -70.26 -38.11 -40.28
CA THR A 174 -70.58 -39.30 -41.08
C THR A 174 -71.32 -40.35 -40.25
N VAL A 175 -70.91 -40.58 -39.00
CA VAL A 175 -71.59 -41.48 -38.06
C VAL A 175 -72.95 -40.93 -37.64
N GLU A 176 -73.09 -39.62 -37.44
CA GLU A 176 -74.38 -38.97 -37.18
C GLU A 176 -75.30 -39.06 -38.38
N GLU A 177 -74.78 -38.89 -39.60
CA GLU A 177 -75.52 -39.11 -40.85
C GLU A 177 -75.92 -40.57 -41.04
N GLU A 178 -75.04 -41.54 -40.74
CA GLU A 178 -75.36 -42.97 -40.75
C GLU A 178 -76.37 -43.33 -39.68
N ARG A 179 -76.26 -42.77 -38.46
CA ARG A 179 -77.23 -42.95 -37.39
C ARG A 179 -78.57 -42.30 -37.75
N ALA A 180 -78.56 -41.16 -38.43
CA ALA A 180 -79.77 -40.53 -38.96
C ALA A 180 -80.42 -41.40 -40.04
N ARG A 181 -79.64 -41.93 -40.99
CA ARG A 181 -80.11 -42.87 -42.03
C ARG A 181 -80.61 -44.19 -41.43
N GLY A 182 -79.91 -44.72 -40.42
CA GLY A 182 -80.29 -45.91 -39.67
C GLY A 182 -81.56 -45.70 -38.86
N ASN A 183 -81.69 -44.55 -38.17
CA ASN A 183 -82.93 -44.15 -37.52
C ASN A 183 -84.06 -43.90 -38.50
N GLU A 184 -83.80 -43.39 -39.71
CA GLU A 184 -84.82 -43.18 -40.74
C GLU A 184 -85.27 -44.50 -41.37
N MET A 185 -84.36 -45.46 -41.51
CA MET A 185 -84.65 -46.84 -41.94
C MET A 185 -85.38 -47.64 -40.85
N GLN A 186 -84.98 -47.49 -39.59
CA GLN A 186 -85.64 -48.08 -38.41
C GLN A 186 -87.01 -47.42 -38.15
N LYS A 187 -87.15 -46.10 -38.41
CA LYS A 187 -88.42 -45.39 -38.39
C LYS A 187 -89.35 -45.87 -39.52
N LYS A 188 -88.83 -46.15 -40.71
CA LYS A 188 -89.59 -46.79 -41.81
C LYS A 188 -89.99 -48.24 -41.50
N LEU A 189 -89.18 -48.96 -40.72
CA LEU A 189 -89.49 -50.33 -40.28
C LEU A 189 -90.52 -50.35 -39.13
N MET A 190 -90.45 -49.39 -38.21
CA MET A 190 -91.39 -49.24 -37.09
C MET A 190 -92.74 -48.61 -37.47
N ASP A 191 -92.88 -48.02 -38.66
CA ASP A 191 -94.15 -47.49 -39.19
C ASP A 191 -94.98 -48.58 -39.93
N MET A 192 -94.48 -49.82 -39.99
CA MET A 192 -95.08 -50.97 -40.70
C MET A 192 -95.35 -52.16 -39.79
N ASP A 193 -95.33 -51.99 -38.46
CA ASP A 193 -95.72 -53.03 -37.50
C ASP A 193 -96.14 -52.43 -36.14
N ARG A 194 -97.24 -51.68 -36.15
CA ARG A 194 -97.95 -51.21 -34.94
C ARG A 194 -99.18 -52.09 -34.70
N GLU A 195 -99.04 -53.19 -33.97
CA GLU A 195 -100.12 -53.77 -33.15
C GLU A 195 -99.60 -54.93 -32.28
N TYR A 196 -99.34 -54.69 -30.99
CA TYR A 196 -100.04 -55.30 -29.85
C TYR A 196 -99.27 -55.10 -28.53
N GLU A 197 -100.03 -54.77 -27.50
CA GLU A 197 -99.65 -54.61 -26.10
C GLU A 197 -99.11 -55.92 -25.49
N SER A 198 -98.18 -55.82 -24.53
CA SER A 198 -98.44 -56.26 -23.14
C SER A 198 -97.15 -56.32 -22.31
N SER A 199 -97.22 -55.66 -21.16
CA SER A 199 -96.77 -56.05 -19.81
C SER A 199 -95.43 -56.76 -19.56
N ASP A 200 -94.74 -56.13 -18.61
CA ASP A 200 -93.97 -56.67 -17.49
C ASP A 200 -92.44 -56.84 -17.56
N ASP A 201 -91.89 -56.22 -16.52
CA ASP A 201 -90.78 -56.64 -15.67
C ASP A 201 -89.30 -56.34 -16.00
N GLU A 202 -88.76 -55.55 -15.06
CA GLU A 202 -87.45 -55.61 -14.41
C GLU A 202 -86.21 -55.04 -15.11
N ALA A 203 -85.86 -53.81 -14.70
CA ALA A 203 -84.52 -53.25 -14.84
C ALA A 203 -83.92 -52.93 -13.46
N SER A 204 -83.17 -53.91 -12.94
CA SER A 204 -81.77 -53.77 -12.51
C SER A 204 -81.40 -52.53 -11.69
N VAL A 205 -81.13 -52.70 -10.38
CA VAL A 205 -79.90 -52.13 -9.77
C VAL A 205 -79.46 -52.98 -8.56
N ASN A 206 -78.50 -53.87 -8.78
CA ASN A 206 -77.56 -54.41 -7.78
C ASN A 206 -76.39 -54.95 -8.62
N SER A 207 -75.10 -54.85 -8.31
CA SER A 207 -74.31 -54.51 -7.13
C SER A 207 -72.90 -54.29 -7.69
N ASP A 208 -72.17 -53.24 -7.31
CA ASP A 208 -71.22 -53.25 -6.19
C ASP A 208 -69.75 -53.40 -6.65
N SER A 209 -68.89 -52.73 -5.86
CA SER A 209 -67.47 -53.00 -5.66
C SER A 209 -66.51 -52.58 -6.79
N ARG A 210 -65.39 -51.89 -6.55
CA ARG A 210 -64.57 -51.75 -5.32
C ARG A 210 -63.57 -50.59 -5.43
N GLN A 211 -63.33 -49.99 -4.27
CA GLN A 211 -62.07 -49.49 -3.70
C GLN A 211 -60.76 -49.64 -4.49
N GLY A 212 -59.90 -48.61 -4.34
CA GLY A 212 -58.47 -48.84 -4.21
C GLY A 212 -57.56 -47.69 -4.66
N THR A 213 -57.18 -46.80 -3.76
CA THR A 213 -55.79 -46.28 -3.73
C THR A 213 -54.85 -47.43 -3.37
N PRO A 214 -53.63 -47.53 -3.94
CA PRO A 214 -52.49 -46.99 -3.20
C PRO A 214 -51.32 -46.45 -4.05
N GLU A 215 -50.62 -45.52 -3.39
CA GLU A 215 -49.19 -45.21 -3.38
C GLU A 215 -48.23 -46.31 -3.92
N HIS A 216 -47.26 -45.92 -4.76
CA HIS A 216 -45.98 -46.62 -4.84
C HIS A 216 -44.81 -45.69 -5.19
N GLN A 217 -43.85 -45.63 -4.28
CA GLN A 217 -42.50 -45.13 -4.44
C GLN A 217 -41.74 -46.00 -5.46
N ARG A 218 -40.82 -45.39 -6.21
CA ARG A 218 -39.58 -46.05 -6.66
C ARG A 218 -38.43 -45.05 -6.64
N GLU A 219 -37.54 -45.24 -5.67
CA GLU A 219 -36.12 -44.97 -5.83
C GLU A 219 -35.54 -45.96 -6.86
N THR A 220 -34.55 -45.53 -7.65
CA THR A 220 -33.18 -46.08 -7.60
C THR A 220 -32.28 -45.44 -8.67
N ASN A 221 -31.23 -44.79 -8.15
CA ASN A 221 -29.81 -44.97 -8.48
C ASN A 221 -29.21 -44.42 -9.79
N GLY A 222 -28.07 -43.72 -9.62
CA GLY A 222 -27.14 -43.37 -10.71
C GLY A 222 -26.30 -42.13 -10.41
N GLY A 223 -25.33 -42.24 -9.50
CA GLY A 223 -24.40 -41.15 -9.17
C GLY A 223 -23.32 -40.90 -10.23
N SER A 224 -22.70 -39.72 -10.16
CA SER A 224 -21.29 -39.53 -10.52
C SER A 224 -20.76 -38.21 -9.92
N HIS A 225 -19.77 -38.36 -9.05
CA HIS A 225 -18.59 -37.53 -8.83
C HIS A 225 -18.69 -35.99 -9.01
N ARG A 226 -18.26 -35.26 -7.96
CA ARG A 226 -16.96 -34.54 -7.94
C ARG A 226 -16.99 -33.40 -6.92
N PHE A 227 -16.60 -33.68 -5.68
CA PHE A 227 -16.01 -32.66 -4.82
C PHE A 227 -14.89 -33.32 -4.04
N GLN A 228 -13.67 -32.93 -4.39
CA GLN A 228 -12.44 -33.39 -3.78
C GLN A 228 -11.77 -32.16 -3.19
N GLU A 229 -11.42 -32.30 -1.92
CA GLU A 229 -10.75 -31.34 -1.05
C GLU A 229 -9.58 -30.63 -1.74
N ARG A 230 -9.41 -29.36 -1.38
CA ARG A 230 -8.08 -28.78 -1.26
C ARG A 230 -7.97 -28.13 0.11
N ASN A 231 -7.33 -28.87 1.01
CA ASN A 231 -6.38 -28.26 1.93
C ASN A 231 -5.35 -27.48 1.10
N ASN A 232 -5.07 -26.26 1.52
CA ASN A 232 -3.75 -25.65 1.39
C ASN A 232 -3.53 -24.89 2.68
N ASP A 233 -2.75 -25.51 3.56
CA ASP A 233 -1.85 -24.81 4.47
C ASP A 233 -0.81 -24.04 3.63
N ASP A 234 -0.18 -23.05 4.28
CA ASP A 234 0.92 -22.16 3.85
C ASP A 234 0.47 -20.68 3.77
N ASP A 235 0.20 -20.10 4.94
CA ASP A 235 0.22 -18.65 5.17
C ASP A 235 1.36 -18.35 6.16
N ASP A 236 2.60 -18.46 5.66
CA ASP A 236 3.76 -17.81 6.27
C ASP A 236 3.70 -16.32 5.90
N GLY A 237 2.86 -15.59 6.64
CA GLY A 237 2.82 -14.14 6.63
C GLY A 237 3.85 -13.60 7.60
N ASP A 238 5.00 -13.15 7.05
CA ASP A 238 5.94 -12.29 7.75
C ASP A 238 5.20 -11.03 8.27
N GLU A 239 4.84 -11.04 9.55
CA GLU A 239 4.40 -9.86 10.29
C GLU A 239 5.61 -8.92 10.48
N GLU A 240 6.00 -8.21 9.43
CA GLU A 240 6.77 -6.97 9.60
C GLU A 240 5.80 -5.89 10.11
N GLY A 241 5.75 -5.79 11.44
CA GLY A 241 4.96 -4.81 12.15
C GLY A 241 5.19 -3.39 11.64
N MET A 242 4.09 -2.70 11.35
CA MET A 242 4.06 -1.24 11.35
C MET A 242 4.57 -0.75 12.71
N VAL A 243 5.75 -0.16 12.74
CA VAL A 243 6.14 0.71 13.85
C VAL A 243 5.44 2.05 13.59
N PRO A 244 4.50 2.50 14.45
CA PRO A 244 3.99 3.85 14.36
C PRO A 244 5.14 4.81 14.68
N ASP A 245 5.28 5.85 13.88
CA ASP A 245 6.23 6.94 14.15
C ASP A 245 5.93 7.52 15.54
N GLU A 246 6.79 7.24 16.53
CA GLU A 246 6.87 8.07 17.73
C GLU A 246 7.49 9.39 17.32
N ASP A 247 6.69 10.46 17.41
CA ASP A 247 7.15 11.83 17.29
C ASP A 247 8.32 12.06 18.27
N VAL A 248 9.53 12.16 17.75
CA VAL A 248 10.69 12.62 18.50
C VAL A 248 10.48 14.11 18.78
N VAL A 249 9.81 14.40 19.88
CA VAL A 249 9.74 15.74 20.47
C VAL A 249 11.14 16.10 20.94
N VAL A 250 11.89 16.77 20.07
CA VAL A 250 13.14 17.43 20.44
C VAL A 250 12.77 18.60 21.35
N ASN A 251 12.81 18.36 22.66
CA ASN A 251 12.72 19.41 23.68
C ASN A 251 13.90 20.37 23.48
N GLY A 252 13.60 21.51 22.85
CA GLY A 252 14.48 22.67 22.81
C GLY A 252 14.60 23.25 24.21
N VAL A 253 15.78 23.13 24.80
CA VAL A 253 16.20 23.91 25.96
C VAL A 253 16.45 25.34 25.49
N HIS A 254 15.73 26.28 26.07
CA HIS A 254 16.09 27.70 26.17
C HIS A 254 16.07 28.06 27.65
#